data_AF-A0A949XRF1-F1
#
_entry.id   AF-A0A949XRF1-F1
#
_cell.length_a   1.000
_cell.length_b   1.000
_cell.length_c   1.000
_cell.angle_alpha   90.00
_cell.angle_beta   90.00
_cell.angle_gamma   90.00
#
_symmetry.space_group_name_H-M   'P 1'
#
loop_
_entity.id
_entity.type
_entity.pdbx_description
1 polymer ?
#
loop_
_entity_poly.entity_id
_entity_poly.type
_entity_poly.pdbx_seq_one_letter_code
_entity_poly.pdbx_strand_id
1 'polypeptide(L)'
;MSEMRLGDVIDDHCVKCRRVTNHSIVSLVNGEAAKVRCRTCYHDHDYRHEQAPPSKKELKKAEAEAQAALAATVDGGHGVEEPSTNPEVV
;
A
#
# COMPACT_ATOMS: atom_id res chain seq x y z
N MET A 1 -6.91 27.07 10.98
CA MET A 1 -5.76 26.21 10.63
C MET A 1 -5.25 26.68 9.30
N SER A 2 -3.94 26.91 9.18
CA SER A 2 -3.32 27.42 7.97
C SER A 2 -3.50 26.42 6.83
N GLU A 3 -3.96 26.89 5.68
CA GLU A 3 -4.02 26.08 4.46
C GLU A 3 -2.60 25.73 4.00
N MET A 4 -2.35 24.46 3.65
CA MET A 4 -1.06 24.02 3.13
C MET A 4 -0.80 24.64 1.76
N ARG A 5 0.41 25.17 1.55
CA ARG A 5 0.85 25.79 0.31
C ARG A 5 2.01 25.04 -0.31
N LEU A 6 2.18 25.21 -1.62
CA LEU A 6 3.37 24.74 -2.31
C LEU A 6 4.62 25.42 -1.71
N GLY A 7 5.63 24.61 -1.42
CA GLY A 7 6.87 25.07 -0.80
C GLY A 7 6.85 25.09 0.74
N ASP A 8 5.69 24.94 1.38
CA ASP A 8 5.62 24.77 2.83
C ASP A 8 6.45 23.56 3.28
N VAL A 9 6.94 23.63 4.51
CA VAL A 9 7.75 22.57 5.10
C VAL A 9 6.87 21.64 5.91
N ILE A 10 6.95 20.34 5.60
CA ILE A 10 6.23 19.27 6.27
C ILE A 10 7.20 18.14 6.61
N ASP A 11 6.99 17.48 7.74
CA ASP A 11 7.76 16.28 8.10
C ASP A 11 7.16 15.04 7.44
N ASP A 12 8.03 14.20 6.87
CA ASP A 12 7.62 12.92 6.29
C ASP A 12 8.76 11.90 6.38
N HIS A 13 8.42 10.63 6.22
CA HIS A 13 9.40 9.55 6.15
C HIS A 13 10.03 9.47 4.76
N CYS A 14 11.28 9.94 4.65
CA CYS A 14 12.02 9.83 3.41
C CYS A 14 12.51 8.41 3.18
N VAL A 15 12.05 7.76 2.10
CA VAL A 15 12.50 6.40 1.72
C VAL A 15 13.99 6.30 1.42
N LYS A 16 14.59 7.38 0.93
CA LYS A 16 16.00 7.41 0.55
C LYS A 16 16.90 7.63 1.77
N CYS A 17 16.47 8.51 2.69
CA CYS A 17 17.17 8.73 3.96
C CYS A 17 16.85 7.68 5.03
N ARG A 18 15.74 6.94 4.89
CA ARG A 18 15.20 5.96 5.85
C ARG A 18 14.92 6.54 7.23
N ARG A 19 14.50 7.80 7.30
CA ARG A 19 14.18 8.51 8.55
C ARG A 19 13.19 9.64 8.26
N VAL A 20 12.52 10.12 9.32
CA VAL A 20 11.71 11.33 9.24
C VAL A 20 12.63 12.53 9.03
N THR A 21 12.31 13.36 8.04
CA THR A 21 13.04 14.59 7.73
C THR A 21 12.07 15.67 7.28
N ASN A 22 12.54 16.92 7.26
CA ASN A 22 11.80 18.01 6.64
C ASN A 22 11.76 17.83 5.11
N HIS A 23 10.57 17.96 4.55
CA HIS A 23 10.30 17.98 3.12
C HIS A 23 9.62 19.28 2.72
N SER A 24 9.77 19.69 1.47
CA SER A 24 8.98 20.79 0.89
C SER A 24 7.82 20.19 0.08
N ILE A 25 6.61 20.72 0.25
CA ILE A 25 5.43 20.30 -0.52
C ILE A 25 5.64 20.70 -1.99
N VAL A 26 5.61 19.73 -2.89
CA VAL A 26 5.76 19.95 -4.34
C VAL A 26 4.46 19.75 -5.12
N SER A 27 3.46 19.12 -4.51
CA SER A 27 2.13 18.97 -5.10
C SER A 27 1.05 18.90 -4.01
N LEU A 28 -0.11 19.49 -4.31
CA LEU A 28 -1.30 19.47 -3.47
C LEU A 28 -2.46 18.81 -4.24
N VAL A 29 -3.24 17.98 -3.57
CA VAL A 29 -4.50 17.39 -4.08
C VAL A 29 -5.56 17.60 -3.02
N ASN A 30 -6.70 18.21 -3.38
CA ASN A 30 -7.79 18.54 -2.46
C ASN A 30 -7.35 19.34 -1.21
N GLY A 31 -6.29 20.14 -1.33
CA GLY A 31 -5.72 20.91 -0.21
C GLY A 31 -4.77 20.13 0.70
N GLU A 32 -4.49 18.87 0.40
CA GLU A 32 -3.51 18.04 1.13
C GLU A 32 -2.23 17.80 0.32
N ALA A 33 -1.12 17.63 1.01
CA ALA A 33 0.16 17.30 0.39
C ALA A 33 0.09 15.93 -0.30
N ALA A 34 0.22 15.91 -1.63
CA ALA A 34 0.26 14.68 -2.41
C ALA A 34 1.70 14.19 -2.62
N LYS A 35 2.60 15.12 -2.98
CA LYS A 35 4.02 14.83 -3.19
C LYS A 35 4.89 15.81 -2.43
N VAL A 36 6.01 15.28 -1.94
CA VAL A 36 6.97 16.03 -1.13
C VAL A 36 8.40 15.79 -1.62
N ARG A 37 9.26 16.80 -1.48
CA ARG A 37 10.69 16.73 -1.81
C ARG A 37 11.53 16.81 -0.55
N CYS A 38 12.37 15.81 -0.31
CA CYS A 38 13.25 15.79 0.86
C CYS A 38 14.26 16.93 0.79
N ARG A 39 14.36 17.75 1.84
CA ARG A 39 15.32 18.87 1.90
C ARG A 39 16.75 18.42 2.17
N THR A 40 16.96 17.14 2.50
CA THR A 40 18.30 16.55 2.72
C THR A 40 18.84 15.86 1.47
N CYS A 41 18.05 14.97 0.85
CA CYS A 41 18.52 14.16 -0.27
C CYS A 41 17.93 14.56 -1.63
N TYR A 42 17.05 15.57 -1.66
CA TYR A 42 16.39 16.09 -2.86
C TYR A 42 15.58 15.07 -3.67
N HIS A 43 15.23 13.95 -3.05
CA HIS A 43 14.37 12.95 -3.66
C HIS A 43 12.90 13.32 -3.47
N ASP A 44 12.13 13.12 -4.54
CA ASP A 44 10.69 13.31 -4.54
C ASP A 44 10.01 11.98 -4.30
N HIS A 45 9.01 11.96 -3.43
CA HIS A 45 8.13 10.83 -3.23
C HIS A 45 6.74 11.28 -2.83
N ASP A 46 5.79 10.35 -2.89
CA ASP A 46 4.44 10.59 -2.37
C ASP A 46 4.52 10.79 -0.85
N TYR A 47 3.62 11.64 -0.34
CA TYR A 47 3.53 11.93 1.09
C TYR A 47 3.02 10.70 1.84
N ARG A 48 3.72 10.29 2.90
CA ARG A 48 3.42 9.07 3.65
C ARG A 48 2.87 9.33 5.04
N HIS A 49 2.54 10.57 5.38
CA HIS A 49 2.04 10.94 6.70
C HIS A 49 2.97 10.43 7.82
N GLU A 50 4.28 10.57 7.63
CA GLU A 50 5.31 10.16 8.59
C GLU A 50 5.38 8.63 8.83
N GLN A 51 4.63 7.84 8.07
CA GLN A 51 4.61 6.39 8.21
C GLN A 51 5.83 5.78 7.52
N ALA A 52 6.60 5.01 8.29
CA ALA A 52 7.63 4.17 7.73
C ALA A 52 6.98 3.09 6.86
N PRO A 53 7.59 2.73 5.71
CA PRO A 53 7.12 1.59 4.93
C PRO A 53 7.13 0.33 5.80
N PRO A 54 6.10 -0.53 5.71
CA PRO A 54 5.99 -1.72 6.54
C PRO A 54 7.22 -2.60 6.35
N SER A 55 7.72 -3.16 7.45
CA SER A 55 8.90 -4.02 7.40
C SER A 55 8.58 -5.32 6.65
N LYS A 56 9.60 -5.96 6.06
CA LYS A 56 9.44 -7.27 5.40
C LYS A 56 8.84 -8.34 6.31
N LYS A 57 8.99 -8.21 7.63
CA LYS A 57 8.39 -9.11 8.63
C LYS A 57 6.89 -8.87 8.76
N GLU A 58 6.45 -7.62 8.76
CA GLU A 58 5.03 -7.25 8.83
C GLU A 58 4.30 -7.61 7.54
N LEU A 59 4.94 -7.45 6.38
CA LEU A 59 4.38 -7.90 5.10
C LEU A 59 4.16 -9.41 5.07
N LYS A 60 5.13 -10.21 5.54
CA LYS A 60 4.96 -11.68 5.65
C LYS A 60 3.87 -12.09 6.62
N LYS A 61 3.70 -11.36 7.73
CA LYS A 61 2.64 -11.62 8.70
C LYS A 61 1.27 -11.33 8.09
N ALA A 62 1.12 -10.19 7.42
CA ALA A 62 -0.12 -9.82 6.72
C ALA A 62 -0.46 -10.82 5.61
N GLU A 63 0.53 -11.33 4.88
CA GLU A 63 0.32 -12.35 3.84
C GLU A 63 -0.13 -13.69 4.42
N ALA A 64 0.46 -14.12 5.56
CA ALA A 64 0.04 -15.32 6.27
C ALA A 64 -1.38 -15.19 6.86
N GLU A 65 -1.73 -14.01 7.40
CA GLU A 65 -3.06 -13.71 7.93
C GLU A 65 -4.11 -13.67 6.80
N ALA A 66 -3.77 -13.10 5.63
CA ALA A 66 -4.64 -13.10 4.45
C ALA A 66 -4.87 -14.52 3.90
N GLN A 67 -3.84 -15.35 3.83
CA GLN A 67 -3.96 -16.75 3.40
C GLN A 67 -4.82 -17.58 4.37
N ALA A 68 -4.69 -17.36 5.68
CA ALA A 68 -5.53 -18.01 6.68
C ALA A 68 -7.01 -17.59 6.57
N ALA A 69 -7.28 -16.32 6.29
CA ALA A 69 -8.63 -15.81 6.07
C ALA A 69 -9.28 -16.38 4.80
N LEU A 70 -8.51 -16.54 3.72
CA LEU A 70 -8.98 -17.14 2.46
C LEU A 70 -9.31 -18.63 2.64
N ALA A 71 -8.47 -19.39 3.33
CA ALA A 71 -8.69 -20.82 3.59
C ALA A 71 -9.97 -21.11 4.40
N ALA A 72 -10.38 -20.18 5.28
CA ALA A 72 -11.60 -20.32 6.08
C ALA A 72 -12.91 -20.16 5.26
N THR A 73 -12.84 -19.63 4.04
CA THR A 73 -14.03 -19.37 3.19
C THR A 73 -14.37 -20.50 2.22
N VAL A 74 -13.50 -21.52 2.07
CA VAL A 74 -13.66 -22.58 1.04
C VAL A 74 -14.51 -23.78 1.49
N ASP A 75 -14.82 -23.90 2.78
CA ASP A 75 -15.51 -25.07 3.36
C ASP A 75 -17.05 -24.96 3.36
N GLY A 76 -17.62 -23.98 2.66
CA GLY A 76 -19.07 -23.77 2.59
C GLY A 76 -19.60 -23.60 1.16
N GLY A 77 -19.83 -24.68 0.41
CA GLY A 77 -20.46 -24.53 -0.91
C GLY A 77 -20.60 -25.77 -1.81
N HIS A 78 -21.38 -26.75 -1.38
CA HIS A 78 -22.40 -27.48 -2.16
C HIS A 78 -22.03 -28.19 -3.50
N GLY A 79 -21.89 -29.52 -3.41
CA GLY A 79 -22.38 -30.58 -4.31
C GLY A 79 -22.54 -30.34 -5.81
N VAL A 80 -21.67 -30.98 -6.60
CA VAL A 80 -21.87 -31.23 -8.04
C VAL A 80 -22.26 -32.70 -8.26
N GLU A 81 -23.50 -32.95 -8.69
CA GLU A 81 -23.88 -34.17 -9.42
C GLU A 81 -23.71 -33.89 -10.93
N GLU A 82 -22.78 -34.58 -11.58
CA GLU A 82 -22.63 -34.58 -13.05
C GLU A 82 -23.34 -35.82 -13.65
N PRO A 83 -24.21 -35.68 -14.69
CA PRO A 83 -24.61 -36.82 -15.47
C PRO A 83 -23.61 -37.10 -16.60
N SER A 84 -23.14 -38.34 -16.61
CA SER A 84 -22.34 -38.98 -17.64
C SER A 84 -22.95 -38.89 -19.05
N THR A 85 -22.16 -38.46 -20.03
CA THR A 85 -22.19 -39.04 -21.39
C THR A 85 -20.82 -38.95 -22.08
N ASN A 86 -20.15 -40.10 -22.20
CA ASN A 86 -19.17 -40.39 -23.25
C ASN A 86 -19.90 -40.46 -24.62
N PRO A 87 -19.25 -40.20 -25.76
CA PRO A 87 -18.54 -41.31 -26.40
C PRO A 87 -17.24 -40.94 -27.16
N GLU A 88 -16.25 -41.81 -27.00
CA GLU A 88 -15.33 -42.37 -28.02
C GLU A 88 -15.98 -42.50 -29.42
N VAL A 89 -15.34 -42.51 -30.60
CA VAL A 89 -13.97 -42.64 -31.11
C VAL A 89 -14.12 -42.43 -32.65
N VAL A 90 -12.99 -42.22 -33.32
CA VAL A 90 -12.75 -42.11 -34.79
C VAL A 90 -13.58 -43.00 -35.72
#